data_AF-A0A6N7FBU0-F1
#
_entry.id   AF-A0A6N7FBU0-F1
#
_cell.length_a   1.000
_cell.length_b   1.000
_cell.length_c   1.000
_cell.angle_alpha   90.00
_cell.angle_beta   90.00
_cell.angle_gamma   90.00
#
_symmetry.space_group_name_H-M   'P 1'
#
loop_
_entity.id
_entity.type
_entity.pdbx_description
1 polymer ?
#
loop_
_entity_poly.entity_id
_entity_poly.type
_entity_poly.pdbx_seq_one_letter_code
_entity_poly.pdbx_strand_id
1 'polypeptide(L)'
;MKTVAKFAVMTVVAAGLAAAAMPVIAADSAVAVQLAAGSEQDGYIDKAQREMAEWKRKVAGFGRDVKREGSEMKKDASEKLSKAWDEVEENWQELKQAGKTAGDKSWEKAREAYETSRKKLQETWNDIES
;
A
#
# COMPACT_ATOMS: atom_id res chain seq x y z
N MET A 1 -51.19 -28.20 12.73
CA MET A 1 -51.24 -26.93 11.96
C MET A 1 -50.39 -27.17 10.70
N LYS A 2 -51.03 -27.24 9.53
CA LYS A 2 -50.90 -26.27 8.40
C LYS A 2 -49.43 -26.15 7.92
N THR A 3 -49.01 -26.47 6.70
CA THR A 3 -49.69 -26.49 5.39
C THR A 3 -48.84 -27.27 4.38
N VAL A 4 -49.50 -27.89 3.41
CA VAL A 4 -48.92 -28.58 2.24
C VAL A 4 -48.88 -27.59 1.07
N ALA A 5 -47.82 -27.57 0.27
CA ALA A 5 -47.84 -27.13 -1.14
C ALA A 5 -46.61 -27.75 -1.84
N LYS A 6 -46.68 -28.80 -2.68
CA LYS A 6 -47.34 -29.02 -3.99
C LYS A 6 -46.83 -28.13 -5.14
N PHE A 7 -46.12 -28.82 -6.05
CA PHE A 7 -46.01 -28.64 -7.50
C PHE A 7 -45.44 -27.34 -8.08
N ALA A 8 -44.37 -27.46 -8.87
CA ALA A 8 -44.48 -27.35 -10.33
C ALA A 8 -43.15 -27.78 -11.00
N VAL A 9 -43.20 -28.90 -11.72
CA VAL A 9 -42.32 -29.15 -12.85
C VAL A 9 -42.74 -28.18 -13.94
N MET A 10 -41.80 -27.41 -14.49
CA MET A 10 -42.01 -26.79 -15.79
C MET A 10 -40.72 -26.91 -16.60
N THR A 11 -40.70 -27.95 -17.42
CA THR A 11 -39.79 -28.11 -18.55
C THR A 11 -40.11 -27.01 -19.56
N VAL A 12 -39.13 -26.20 -19.93
CA VAL A 12 -39.18 -25.41 -21.17
C VAL A 12 -38.12 -25.97 -22.09
N VAL A 13 -38.57 -26.63 -23.15
CA VAL A 13 -37.74 -27.10 -24.27
C VAL A 13 -37.65 -25.98 -25.31
N ALA A 14 -36.40 -25.68 -25.67
CA ALA A 14 -35.85 -25.17 -26.92
C ALA A 14 -36.69 -24.20 -27.79
N ALA A 15 -36.12 -23.01 -28.02
CA ALA A 15 -36.20 -22.33 -29.31
C ALA A 15 -34.84 -21.66 -29.58
N GLY A 16 -34.19 -22.07 -30.66
CA GLY A 16 -32.88 -21.58 -31.06
C GLY A 16 -32.89 -20.13 -31.53
N LEU A 17 -31.72 -19.51 -31.40
CA LEU A 17 -31.24 -18.46 -32.28
C LEU A 17 -29.72 -18.51 -32.23
N ALA A 18 -29.14 -19.16 -33.25
CA ALA A 18 -27.74 -18.97 -33.59
C ALA A 18 -27.60 -17.55 -34.17
N ALA A 19 -27.01 -16.65 -33.39
CA ALA A 19 -26.46 -15.41 -33.88
C ALA A 19 -24.99 -15.37 -33.44
N ALA A 20 -24.13 -15.86 -34.31
CA ALA A 20 -22.70 -15.57 -34.25
C ALA A 20 -22.53 -14.06 -34.48
N ALA A 21 -22.27 -13.31 -33.42
CA ALA A 21 -21.85 -11.92 -33.49
C ALA A 21 -20.76 -11.71 -32.44
N MET A 22 -19.53 -11.73 -32.96
CA MET A 22 -18.24 -11.30 -32.42
C MET A 22 -18.13 -11.00 -30.91
N PRO A 23 -17.19 -11.62 -30.18
CA PRO A 23 -16.82 -11.11 -28.87
C PRO A 23 -16.28 -9.68 -29.05
N VAL A 24 -17.00 -8.71 -28.49
CA VAL A 24 -16.49 -7.34 -28.30
C VAL A 24 -15.24 -7.47 -27.45
N ILE A 25 -14.07 -7.29 -28.08
CA ILE A 25 -12.77 -7.18 -27.41
C ILE A 25 -12.76 -5.82 -26.69
N ALA A 26 -13.40 -5.76 -25.53
CA ALA A 26 -13.23 -4.67 -24.56
C ALA A 26 -12.43 -5.14 -23.32
N ALA A 27 -11.94 -6.38 -23.34
CA ALA A 27 -11.14 -6.96 -22.26
C ALA A 27 -9.66 -6.54 -22.32
N ASP A 28 -9.15 -6.14 -23.49
CA ASP A 28 -7.71 -5.88 -23.69
C ASP A 28 -7.24 -4.64 -22.92
N SER A 29 -8.00 -3.54 -22.99
CA SER A 29 -7.60 -2.27 -22.36
C SER A 29 -7.65 -2.31 -20.83
N ALA A 30 -8.66 -2.96 -20.25
CA ALA A 30 -8.79 -3.06 -18.80
C ALA A 30 -7.71 -3.97 -18.19
N VAL A 31 -7.32 -5.02 -18.91
CA VAL A 31 -6.22 -5.92 -18.49
C VAL A 31 -4.88 -5.22 -18.67
N ALA A 32 -4.64 -4.52 -19.78
CA ALA A 32 -3.41 -3.76 -20.01
C ALA A 32 -3.20 -2.64 -18.97
N VAL A 33 -4.27 -1.91 -18.59
CA VAL A 33 -4.20 -0.87 -17.55
C VAL A 33 -3.91 -1.46 -16.17
N GLN A 34 -4.52 -2.60 -15.82
CA GLN A 34 -4.22 -3.29 -14.55
C GLN A 34 -2.78 -3.83 -14.51
N LEU A 35 -2.28 -4.34 -15.63
CA LEU A 35 -0.90 -4.84 -15.74
C LEU A 35 0.11 -3.70 -15.63
N ALA A 36 -0.14 -2.56 -16.28
CA ALA A 36 0.70 -1.37 -16.20
C ALA A 36 0.68 -0.77 -14.78
N ALA A 37 -0.49 -0.66 -14.16
CA ALA A 37 -0.62 -0.18 -12.78
C ALA A 37 0.14 -1.08 -11.79
N GLY A 38 0.04 -2.41 -11.91
CA GLY A 38 0.81 -3.35 -11.08
C GLY A 38 2.32 -3.14 -11.20
N SER A 39 2.83 -2.94 -12.42
CA SER A 39 4.27 -2.72 -12.64
C SER A 39 4.82 -1.43 -12.04
N GLU A 40 4.01 -0.36 -12.00
CA GLU A 40 4.39 0.90 -11.34
C GLU A 40 4.38 0.75 -9.81
N GLN A 41 3.34 0.09 -9.27
CA GLN A 41 3.21 -0.18 -7.84
C GLN A 41 4.38 -1.02 -7.31
N ASP A 42 4.74 -2.10 -8.02
CA ASP A 42 5.87 -2.96 -7.66
C ASP A 42 7.19 -2.19 -7.66
N GLY A 43 7.45 -1.41 -8.71
CA GLY A 43 8.66 -0.58 -8.79
C GLY A 43 8.74 0.46 -7.66
N TYR A 44 7.61 1.01 -7.25
CA TYR A 44 7.53 1.90 -6.10
C TYR A 44 7.83 1.18 -4.78
N ILE A 45 7.21 0.01 -4.53
CA ILE A 45 7.47 -0.81 -3.33
C ILE A 45 8.96 -1.12 -3.21
N ASP A 46 9.60 -1.56 -4.29
CA ASP A 46 11.03 -1.86 -4.30
C ASP A 46 11.89 -0.66 -3.93
N LYS A 47 11.54 0.53 -4.45
CA LYS A 47 12.24 1.79 -4.10
C LYS A 47 12.05 2.14 -2.64
N ALA A 48 10.81 2.14 -2.16
CA ALA A 48 10.47 2.44 -0.77
C ALA A 48 11.16 1.47 0.20
N GLN A 49 11.25 0.18 -0.14
CA GLN A 49 11.96 -0.80 0.67
C GLN A 49 13.45 -0.48 0.84
N ARG A 50 14.12 0.00 -0.22
CA ARG A 50 15.53 0.43 -0.15
C ARG A 50 15.69 1.67 0.72
N GLU A 51 14.81 2.66 0.56
CA GLU A 51 14.79 3.88 1.38
C GLU A 51 14.57 3.55 2.87
N MET A 52 13.64 2.64 3.17
CA MET A 52 13.41 2.16 4.53
C MET A 52 14.65 1.52 5.15
N ALA A 53 15.38 0.71 4.39
CA ALA A 53 16.61 0.10 4.87
C ALA A 53 17.70 1.13 5.19
N GLU A 54 17.79 2.21 4.40
CA GLU A 54 18.71 3.32 4.66
C GLU A 54 18.33 4.11 5.92
N TRP A 55 17.07 4.51 6.03
CA TRP A 55 16.58 5.26 7.19
C TRP A 55 16.71 4.47 8.49
N LYS A 56 16.39 3.16 8.47
CA LYS A 56 16.59 2.28 9.62
C LYS A 56 18.05 2.31 10.11
N ARG A 57 19.02 2.32 9.20
CA ARG A 57 20.45 2.43 9.56
C ARG A 57 20.79 3.78 10.16
N LYS A 58 20.28 4.88 9.58
CA LYS A 58 20.52 6.25 10.07
C LYS A 58 19.94 6.46 11.48
N VAL A 59 18.67 6.15 11.68
CA VAL A 59 17.98 6.27 12.98
C VAL A 59 18.69 5.44 14.05
N ALA A 60 19.03 4.18 13.74
CA ALA A 60 19.77 3.33 14.67
C ALA A 60 21.19 3.85 14.95
N GLY A 61 21.85 4.46 13.95
CA GLY A 61 23.15 5.12 14.12
C GLY A 61 23.08 6.27 15.10
N PHE A 62 22.15 7.19 14.87
CA PHE A 62 21.93 8.34 15.73
C PHE A 62 21.62 7.92 17.18
N GLY A 63 20.72 6.96 17.39
CA GLY A 63 20.40 6.46 18.73
C GLY A 63 21.62 5.85 19.46
N ARG A 64 22.55 5.19 18.74
CA ARG A 64 23.81 4.72 19.33
C ARG A 64 24.74 5.87 19.73
N ASP A 65 24.83 6.91 18.90
CA ASP A 65 25.65 8.08 19.18
C ASP A 65 25.11 8.86 20.40
N VAL A 66 23.80 9.03 20.50
CA VAL A 66 23.13 9.61 21.67
C VAL A 66 23.41 8.80 22.94
N LYS A 67 23.31 7.47 22.86
CA LYS A 67 23.61 6.58 24.00
C LYS A 67 25.07 6.68 24.46
N ARG A 68 26.00 6.92 23.53
CA ARG A 68 27.44 7.07 23.84
C ARG A 68 27.75 8.44 24.47
N GLU A 69 27.13 9.50 23.98
CA GLU A 69 27.49 10.87 24.37
C GLU A 69 26.61 11.44 25.49
N GLY A 70 25.41 10.91 25.70
CA GLY A 70 24.58 11.16 26.89
C GLY A 70 23.94 12.56 27.01
N SER A 71 24.13 13.45 26.03
CA SER A 71 23.55 14.81 26.03
C SER A 71 22.02 14.80 26.03
N GLU A 72 21.39 15.56 26.93
CA GLU A 72 19.92 15.69 27.02
C GLU A 72 19.30 16.23 25.73
N MET A 73 19.92 17.25 25.12
CA MET A 73 19.47 17.77 23.82
C MET A 73 19.46 16.69 22.73
N LYS A 74 20.43 15.76 22.75
CA LYS A 74 20.46 14.62 21.82
C LYS A 74 19.42 13.57 22.16
N LYS A 75 19.03 13.40 23.42
CA LYS A 75 17.95 12.48 23.82
C LYS A 75 16.60 12.95 23.26
N ASP A 76 16.27 14.23 23.42
CA ASP A 76 15.03 14.80 22.87
C ASP A 76 14.98 14.68 21.34
N ALA A 77 16.11 14.98 20.66
CA ALA A 77 16.27 14.76 19.24
C ALA A 77 16.07 13.29 18.84
N SER A 78 16.64 12.36 19.62
CA SER A 78 16.52 10.92 19.36
C SER A 78 15.09 10.43 19.54
N GLU A 79 14.36 10.96 20.52
CA GLU A 79 12.96 10.60 20.74
C GLU A 79 12.07 11.11 19.60
N LYS A 80 12.23 12.38 19.19
CA LYS A 80 11.51 12.94 18.04
C LYS A 80 11.79 12.15 16.76
N LEU A 81 13.06 11.82 16.51
CA LEU A 81 13.45 11.04 15.34
C LEU A 81 12.88 9.62 15.39
N SER A 82 12.90 8.96 16.55
CA SER A 82 12.30 7.63 16.73
C SER A 82 10.80 7.65 16.44
N LYS A 83 10.08 8.64 16.96
CA LYS A 83 8.64 8.77 16.74
C LYS A 83 8.29 9.00 15.27
N ALA A 84 9.05 9.87 14.57
CA ALA A 84 8.87 10.07 13.14
C ALA A 84 9.18 8.80 12.34
N TRP A 85 10.17 8.02 12.77
CA TRP A 85 10.50 6.74 12.17
C TRP A 85 9.41 5.69 12.37
N ASP A 86 8.82 5.60 13.57
CA ASP A 86 7.72 4.69 13.86
C ASP A 86 6.50 4.97 12.97
N GLU A 87 6.14 6.25 12.76
CA GLU A 87 5.06 6.67 11.85
C GLU A 87 5.35 6.25 10.39
N VAL A 88 6.62 6.33 9.96
CA VAL A 88 7.04 5.84 8.64
C VAL A 88 6.95 4.32 8.54
N GLU A 89 7.38 3.58 9.56
CA GLU A 89 7.28 2.11 9.58
C GLU A 89 5.83 1.64 9.51
N GLU A 90 4.92 2.28 10.24
CA GLU A 90 3.48 1.99 10.20
C GLU A 90 2.91 2.20 8.80
N ASN A 91 3.07 3.40 8.24
CA ASN A 91 2.55 3.73 6.90
C ASN A 91 3.21 2.88 5.80
N TRP A 92 4.46 2.45 5.99
CA TRP A 92 5.11 1.49 5.09
C TRP A 92 4.44 0.11 5.11
N GLN A 93 4.00 -0.38 6.28
CA GLN A 93 3.26 -1.65 6.34
C GLN A 93 1.91 -1.54 5.63
N GLU A 94 1.22 -0.41 5.77
CA GLU A 94 -0.05 -0.15 5.08
C GLU A 94 0.15 -0.12 3.56
N LEU A 95 1.18 0.61 3.11
CA LEU A 95 1.54 0.70 1.69
C LEU A 95 1.83 -0.68 1.09
N LYS A 96 2.64 -1.50 1.76
CA LYS A 96 2.91 -2.88 1.31
C LYS A 96 1.66 -3.74 1.24
N GLN A 97 0.69 -3.52 2.13
CA GLN A 97 -0.57 -4.27 2.10
C GLN A 97 -1.43 -3.83 0.91
N ALA A 98 -1.55 -2.52 0.69
CA ALA A 98 -2.29 -1.97 -0.45
C ALA A 98 -1.65 -2.36 -1.79
N GLY A 99 -0.33 -2.43 -1.86
CA GLY A 99 0.41 -2.82 -3.08
C GLY A 99 0.21 -4.27 -3.52
N LYS A 100 -0.38 -5.14 -2.69
CA LYS A 100 -0.72 -6.51 -3.08
C LYS A 100 -1.94 -6.59 -4.01
N THR A 101 -2.72 -5.51 -4.10
CA THR A 101 -3.95 -5.45 -4.88
C THR A 101 -3.82 -4.36 -5.95
N ALA A 102 -3.65 -4.76 -7.20
CA ALA A 102 -3.47 -3.82 -8.30
C ALA A 102 -4.71 -2.94 -8.53
N GLY A 103 -4.50 -1.63 -8.69
CA GLY A 103 -5.56 -0.68 -9.06
C GLY A 103 -6.56 -0.30 -7.96
N ASP A 104 -6.26 -0.60 -6.69
CA ASP A 104 -7.10 -0.20 -5.56
C ASP A 104 -6.87 1.28 -5.18
N LYS A 105 -7.96 2.02 -4.90
CA LYS A 105 -7.89 3.38 -4.34
C LYS A 105 -7.17 3.42 -2.99
N SER A 106 -7.08 2.28 -2.29
CA SER A 106 -6.29 2.15 -1.07
C SER A 106 -4.79 2.39 -1.29
N TRP A 107 -4.27 2.10 -2.51
CA TRP A 107 -2.87 2.30 -2.85
C TRP A 107 -2.46 3.76 -2.82
N GLU A 108 -3.19 4.63 -3.53
CA GLU A 108 -2.85 6.06 -3.60
C GLU A 108 -2.85 6.70 -2.22
N LYS A 109 -3.86 6.38 -1.40
CA LYS A 109 -3.96 6.86 -0.02
C LYS A 109 -2.80 6.38 0.85
N ALA A 110 -2.45 5.09 0.79
CA ALA A 110 -1.34 4.54 1.57
C ALA A 110 0.01 5.12 1.10
N ARG A 111 0.16 5.36 -0.20
CA ARG A 111 1.34 6.00 -0.78
C ARG A 111 1.48 7.44 -0.27
N GLU A 112 0.41 8.22 -0.31
CA GLU A 112 0.42 9.60 0.19
C GLU A 112 0.76 9.67 1.69
N ALA A 113 0.21 8.75 2.49
CA ALA A 113 0.51 8.64 3.92
C ALA A 113 1.99 8.27 4.18
N TYR A 114 2.54 7.33 3.41
CA TYR A 114 3.96 6.98 3.45
C TYR A 114 4.85 8.16 3.02
N GLU A 115 4.53 8.86 1.93
CA GLU A 115 5.32 10.02 1.47
C GLU A 115 5.29 11.17 2.48
N THR A 116 4.13 11.41 3.09
CA THR A 116 3.96 12.44 4.12
C THR A 116 4.79 12.13 5.36
N SER A 117 4.68 10.92 5.90
CA SER A 117 5.48 10.51 7.06
C SER A 117 6.98 10.51 6.74
N ARG A 118 7.39 10.06 5.55
CA ARG A 118 8.79 10.10 5.09
C ARG A 118 9.32 11.53 5.04
N LYS A 119 8.52 12.48 4.56
CA LYS A 119 8.88 13.89 4.52
C LYS A 119 9.07 14.46 5.93
N LYS A 120 8.15 14.16 6.86
CA LYS A 120 8.30 14.56 8.27
C LYS A 120 9.58 14.00 8.91
N LEU A 121 9.90 12.74 8.63
CA LEU A 121 11.14 12.11 9.09
C LEU A 121 12.38 12.86 8.55
N GLN A 122 12.37 13.19 7.26
CA GLN A 122 13.45 13.95 6.64
C GLN A 122 13.58 15.36 7.23
N GLU A 123 12.47 16.06 7.45
CA GLU A 123 12.46 17.38 8.10
C GLU A 123 13.00 17.29 9.54
N THR A 124 12.57 16.28 10.30
CA THR A 124 13.08 16.02 11.67
C THR A 124 14.58 15.75 11.67
N TRP A 125 15.07 14.96 10.70
CA TRP A 125 16.50 14.71 10.55
C TRP A 125 17.28 15.99 10.24
N ASN A 126 16.79 16.81 9.31
CA ASN A 126 17.44 18.07 8.93
C ASN A 126 17.48 19.07 10.11
N ASP A 127 16.43 19.13 10.93
CA ASP A 127 16.39 19.97 12.15
C ASP A 127 17.43 19.55 13.20
N ILE A 128 17.76 18.26 13.23
CA ILE A 128 18.79 17.72 14.13
C ILE A 128 20.21 17.99 13.61
N GLU A 129 20.40 18.03 12.28
CA GLU A 129 21.70 18.28 11.63
C GLU A 129 22.03 19.77 11.44
N SER A 130 21.05 20.68 11.57
CA SER A 130 21.23 22.13 11.43
C SER A 130 21.86 22.78 12.65
#